data_AF-A0A4P7P2C0-F1
#
_entry.id   AF-A0A4P7P2C0-F1
#
_cell.length_a   1.000
_cell.length_b   1.000
_cell.length_c   1.000
_cell.angle_alpha   90.00
_cell.angle_beta   90.00
_cell.angle_gamma   90.00
#
_symmetry.space_group_name_H-M   'P 1'
#
loop_
_entity.id
_entity.type
_entity.pdbx_description
1 polymer ?
#
loop_
_entity_poly.entity_id
_entity_poly.type
_entity_poly.pdbx_seq_one_letter_code
_entity_poly.pdbx_strand_id
1 'polypeptide(L)' 'MPVKPKPFKLMCEDCGWAQVYAPRSDAICAPLNECPKCGSKKINMKILNSSLSVFLNKLISKQ' A
#
# COMPACT_ATOMS: atom_id res chain seq x y z
N MET A 1 -22.05 10.38 5.80
CA MET A 1 -21.87 8.91 5.78
C MET A 1 -20.37 8.63 5.70
N PRO A 2 -19.86 7.61 6.40
CA PRO A 2 -18.46 7.24 6.25
C PRO A 2 -18.19 6.77 4.82
N VAL A 3 -17.12 7.28 4.21
CA VAL A 3 -16.74 7.00 2.81
C VAL A 3 -15.46 6.20 2.81
N LYS A 4 -15.57 4.93 2.40
CA LYS A 4 -14.44 4.02 2.36
C LYS A 4 -13.28 4.60 1.52
N PRO A 5 -12.07 4.73 2.08
CA PRO A 5 -10.92 5.22 1.34
C PRO A 5 -10.54 4.26 0.21
N LYS A 6 -10.00 4.82 -0.88
CA LYS A 6 -9.45 4.01 -1.98
C LYS A 6 -8.20 3.27 -1.49
N PRO A 7 -8.03 2.00 -1.87
CA PRO A 7 -6.82 1.26 -1.54
C PRO A 7 -5.61 1.84 -2.29
N PHE A 8 -4.43 1.68 -1.71
CA PHE A 8 -3.17 2.16 -2.28
C PHE A 8 -2.03 1.18 -2.00
N LYS A 9 -0.97 1.26 -2.81
CA LYS A 9 0.23 0.43 -2.73
C LYS A 9 1.43 1.32 -2.43
N LEU A 10 2.20 0.97 -1.41
CA LEU A 10 3.52 1.50 -1.14
C LEU A 10 4.56 0.63 -1.84
N MET A 11 5.54 1.25 -2.49
CA MET A 11 6.66 0.56 -3.14
C MET A 11 7.96 1.27 -2.79
N CYS A 12 8.95 0.52 -2.33
CA CYS A 12 10.32 1.00 -2.17
C CYS A 12 11.04 0.92 -3.51
N GLU A 13 11.71 1.99 -3.92
CA GLU A 13 12.45 2.05 -5.18
C GLU A 13 13.83 1.36 -5.09
N ASP A 14 14.41 1.26 -3.90
CA ASP A 14 15.76 0.71 -3.72
C ASP A 14 15.77 -0.82 -3.59
N CYS A 15 14.84 -1.41 -2.81
CA CYS A 15 14.81 -2.86 -2.56
C CYS A 15 13.63 -3.59 -3.21
N GLY A 16 12.72 -2.87 -3.86
CA GLY A 16 11.54 -3.46 -4.50
C GLY A 16 10.45 -3.95 -3.53
N TRP A 17 10.60 -3.70 -2.22
CA TRP A 17 9.57 -4.02 -1.24
C TRP A 17 8.25 -3.31 -1.58
N ALA A 18 7.15 -4.03 -1.46
CA ALA A 18 5.83 -3.46 -1.71
C ALA A 18 4.80 -3.95 -0.69
N GLN A 19 3.94 -3.03 -0.23
CA GLN A 19 2.83 -3.35 0.66
C GLN A 19 1.55 -2.65 0.20
N VAL A 20 0.45 -3.40 0.20
CA VAL A 20 -0.87 -2.89 -0.14
C VAL A 20 -1.66 -2.56 1.11
N TYR A 21 -2.20 -1.35 1.16
CA TYR A 21 -3.12 -0.90 2.18
C TYR A 21 -4.52 -0.79 1.60
N ALA A 22 -5.45 -1.54 2.18
CA ALA A 22 -6.87 -1.50 1.84
C ALA A 22 -7.67 -1.29 3.13
N PRO A 23 -7.74 -0.06 3.65
CA PRO A 23 -8.43 0.24 4.90
C PRO A 23 -9.92 -0.15 4.80
N ARG A 24 -10.42 -0.75 5.88
CA ARG A 24 -11.84 -1.13 5.99
C ARG A 24 -12.71 0.02 6.52
N SER A 25 -12.10 0.98 7.21
CA SER A 25 -12.74 2.15 7.81
C SER A 25 -12.11 3.44 7.29
N ASP A 26 -12.75 4.57 7.56
CA ASP A 26 -12.28 5.92 7.22
C ASP A 26 -11.01 6.34 7.98
N ALA A 27 -10.46 5.45 8.81
CA ALA A 27 -9.17 5.67 9.45
C ALA A 27 -8.07 5.73 8.38
N ILE A 28 -7.51 6.92 8.20
CA ILE A 28 -6.32 7.14 7.39
C ILE A 28 -5.16 6.43 8.09
N CYS A 29 -4.65 5.34 7.50
CA CYS A 29 -3.35 4.79 7.91
C CYS A 29 -2.26 5.76 7.47
N ALA A 30 -1.44 6.23 8.42
CA ALA A 30 -0.25 7.00 8.09
C ALA A 30 0.68 6.16 7.19
N PRO A 31 1.08 6.66 6.01
CA PRO A 31 2.04 5.96 5.17
C PRO A 31 3.37 5.87 5.91
N LEU A 32 4.04 4.72 5.82
CA LEU A 32 5.39 4.56 6.36
C LEU A 32 6.34 5.51 5.63
N ASN A 33 7.13 6.28 6.38
CA ASN A 33 8.12 7.21 5.82
C ASN A 33 9.42 6.49 5.42
N GLU A 34 9.61 5.25 5.90
CA GLU A 34 10.83 4.46 5.72
C GLU A 34 10.50 3.01 5.38
N CYS A 35 11.32 2.40 4.52
CA CYS A 35 11.10 1.02 4.12
C CYS A 35 11.49 0.09 5.27
N PRO A 36 10.62 -0.84 5.70
CA PRO A 36 10.93 -1.74 6.81
C PRO A 36 12.02 -2.77 6.49
N LYS A 37 12.37 -2.97 5.21
CA LYS A 37 13.43 -3.91 4.81
C LYS A 37 14.81 -3.27 4.72
N CYS A 38 14.93 -2.10 4.10
CA CYS A 38 16.23 -1.46 3.82
C CYS A 38 16.43 -0.11 4.51
N GLY A 39 15.42 0.45 5.17
CA GLY A 39 15.49 1.78 5.80
C GLY A 39 15.50 2.95 4.81
N SER A 40 15.31 2.72 3.51
CA SER A 40 15.27 3.81 2.53
C SER A 40 14.04 4.70 2.73
N LYS A 41 14.21 6.01 2.55
CA LYS A 41 13.10 6.99 2.53
C LYS A 41 12.43 7.13 1.17
N LYS A 42 12.94 6.45 0.14
CA LYS A 42 12.41 6.49 -1.23
C LYS A 42 11.25 5.51 -1.37
N ILE A 43 10.07 5.95 -0.92
CA ILE A 43 8.83 5.20 -1.04
C ILE A 43 7.89 5.93 -2.01
N ASN A 44 7.45 5.18 -3.02
CA ASN A 44 6.49 5.61 -4.01
C ASN A 44 5.09 5.09 -3.66
N MET A 45 4.07 5.93 -3.82
CA MET A 45 2.68 5.61 -3.50
C MET A 45 1.84 5.56 -4.79
N LYS A 46 1.13 4.44 -4.99
CA LYS A 46 0.23 4.26 -6.14
C LYS A 46 -1.18 3.92 -5.69
N ILE A 47 -2.17 4.67 -6.17
CA ILE A 47 -3.59 4.43 -5.88
C ILE A 47 -4.06 3.23 -6.72
N LEU A 48 -4.77 2.30 -6.07
CA LEU A 48 -5.36 1.14 -6.72
C LEU A 48 -6.82 1.45 -7.06
N ASN A 49 -7.13 1.57 -8.35
CA ASN A 49 -8.45 2.00 -8.81
C ASN A 49 -9.43 0.84 -9.04
N SER A 50 -8.95 -0.39 -9.18
CA SER A 50 -9.80 -1.54 -9.51
C SER A 50 -9.83 -2.59 -8.38
N SER A 51 -11.02 -3.14 -8.14
CA SER A 51 -11.25 -4.20 -7.14
C SER A 51 -10.33 -5.42 -7.34
N LEU A 52 -10.19 -5.87 -8.60
CA LEU A 52 -9.33 -7.00 -8.96
C LEU A 52 -7.85 -6.75 -8.67
N SER A 53 -7.35 -5.54 -8.96
CA SER A 53 -5.94 -5.21 -8.70
C SER A 53 -5.61 -5.28 -7.21
N VAL A 54 -6.54 -4.91 -6.34
CA VAL A 54 -6.37 -5.01 -4.89
C VAL A 54 -6.26 -6.46 -4.47
N PHE A 55 -7.14 -7.33 -4.99
CA PHE A 55 -7.16 -8.75 -4.65
C PHE A 55 -5.88 -9.45 -5.12
N LEU A 56 -5.48 -9.23 -6.38
CA LEU A 56 -4.25 -9.78 -6.95
C LEU A 56 -3.02 -9.33 -6.16
N ASN A 57 -2.88 -8.02 -5.90
CA ASN A 57 -1.72 -7.53 -5.16
C ASN A 57 -1.69 -8.02 -3.70
N LYS A 58 -2.85 -8.27 -3.08
CA LYS A 58 -2.94 -8.82 -1.72
C LYS A 58 -2.49 -10.28 -1.64
N LEU A 59 -2.67 -11.05 -2.71
CA LEU A 59 -2.14 -12.42 -2.82
C LEU A 59 -0.62 -12.40 -2.98
N ILE A 60 -0.10 -11.50 -3.82
CA ILE A 60 1.34 -11.38 -4.10
C ILE A 60 2.14 -10.90 -2.88
N SER A 61 1.55 -10.07 -2.02
CA SER A 61 2.22 -9.55 -0.81
C SER A 61 2.16 -10.48 0.41
N LYS A 62 1.61 -11.69 0.27
CA LYS A 62 1.48 -12.70 1.33
C LYS A 62 2.42 -13.90 1.20
N GLN A 63 3.23 -13.97 0.14
CA GLN A 63 4.31 -14.95 -0.03
C GLN A 63 5.64 -14.42 0.53
#